data_AF-A0A1R1JLB7-F1
#
_entry.id   AF-A0A1R1JLB7-F1
#
_cell.length_a   1.000
_cell.length_b   1.000
_cell.length_c   1.000
_cell.angle_alpha   90.00
_cell.angle_beta   90.00
_cell.angle_gamma   90.00
#
_symmetry.space_group_name_H-M   'P 1'
#
loop_
_entity.id
_entity.type
_entity.pdbx_description
1 polymer ?
#
loop_
_entity_poly.entity_id
_entity_poly.type
_entity_poly.pdbx_seq_one_letter_code
_entity_poly.pdbx_strand_id
1 'polypeptide(L)'
;MQKDVFQTDDDGLYLYKSVANELALTPGAFNIPYGAYEDAPPMPLTGKWPRRVGDAWVMVEDYRTTPLWVVETGAPYSIGGEHD
;
A
#
# COMPACT_ATOMS: atom_id res chain seq x y z
N MET A 1 -1.00 -15.99 -19.67
CA MET A 1 0.22 -15.42 -19.07
C MET A 1 -0.12 -14.74 -17.74
N GLN A 2 0.87 -14.49 -16.88
CA GLN A 2 0.72 -13.71 -15.64
C GLN A 2 1.75 -12.58 -15.61
N LYS A 3 1.39 -11.46 -14.99
CA LYS A 3 2.33 -10.37 -14.70
C LYS A 3 2.12 -9.82 -13.30
N ASP A 4 3.19 -9.24 -12.77
CA ASP A 4 3.17 -8.58 -11.48
C ASP A 4 2.40 -7.27 -11.55
N VAL A 5 1.63 -6.99 -10.49
CA VAL A 5 0.97 -5.70 -10.27
C VAL A 5 1.08 -5.33 -8.79
N PHE A 6 0.91 -4.04 -8.48
CA PHE A 6 1.22 -3.48 -7.17
C PHE A 6 -0.02 -2.80 -6.62
N GLN A 7 -0.63 -3.44 -5.62
CA GLN A 7 -1.92 -3.03 -5.05
C GLN A 7 -1.76 -1.83 -4.13
N THR A 8 -2.69 -0.89 -4.22
CA THR A 8 -2.85 0.20 -3.25
C THR A 8 -4.17 0.11 -2.49
N ASP A 9 -4.27 0.86 -1.40
CA ASP A 9 -5.56 1.22 -0.79
C ASP A 9 -6.26 2.34 -1.57
N ASP A 10 -7.40 2.80 -1.06
CA ASP A 10 -8.23 3.85 -1.65
C ASP A 10 -7.53 5.22 -1.71
N ASP A 11 -6.56 5.45 -0.84
CA ASP A 11 -5.75 6.67 -0.80
C ASP A 11 -4.48 6.56 -1.67
N GLY A 12 -4.24 5.41 -2.29
CA GLY A 12 -3.08 5.13 -3.13
C GLY A 12 -1.86 4.61 -2.37
N LEU A 13 -1.93 4.35 -1.07
CA LEU A 13 -0.79 3.80 -0.31
C LEU A 13 -0.51 2.37 -0.77
N TYR A 14 0.75 2.05 -1.08
CA TYR A 14 1.11 0.70 -1.50
C TYR A 14 0.87 -0.32 -0.37
N LEU A 15 0.23 -1.44 -0.69
CA LEU A 15 -0.08 -2.51 0.26
C LEU A 15 0.81 -3.72 0.04
N TYR A 16 0.72 -4.32 -1.14
CA TYR A 16 1.41 -5.56 -1.47
C TYR A 16 1.50 -5.80 -2.98
N LYS A 17 2.43 -6.68 -3.35
CA LYS A 17 2.56 -7.21 -4.70
C LYS A 17 1.50 -8.27 -4.94
N SER A 18 0.83 -8.19 -6.09
CA SER A 18 -0.20 -9.12 -6.55
C SER A 18 0.09 -9.56 -8.00
N VAL A 19 -0.80 -10.35 -8.57
CA VAL A 19 -0.66 -10.90 -9.92
C VAL A 19 -1.91 -10.61 -10.74
N ALA A 20 -1.71 -10.13 -11.97
CA ALA A 20 -2.75 -10.03 -12.98
C ALA A 20 -2.64 -11.19 -13.99
N ASN A 21 -3.79 -11.76 -14.33
CA ASN A 21 -3.88 -12.86 -15.29
C ASN A 21 -4.30 -12.32 -16.66
N GLU A 22 -3.68 -12.86 -17.71
CA GLU A 22 -4.11 -12.60 -19.08
C GLU A 22 -5.52 -13.15 -19.34
N LEU A 23 -6.31 -12.42 -20.12
CA LEU A 23 -7.68 -12.80 -20.48
C LEU A 23 -7.66 -13.92 -21.53
N ALA A 24 -8.41 -14.99 -21.26
CA ALA A 24 -8.40 -16.20 -22.10
C ALA A 24 -8.81 -15.97 -23.57
N LEU A 25 -9.70 -15.01 -23.81
CA LEU A 25 -10.26 -14.73 -25.15
C LEU A 25 -9.62 -13.50 -25.82
N THR A 26 -8.66 -12.86 -25.18
CA THR A 26 -8.03 -11.63 -25.69
C THR A 26 -6.55 -11.63 -25.32
N PRO A 27 -5.72 -12.37 -26.08
CA PRO A 27 -4.28 -12.38 -25.87
C PRO A 27 -3.69 -10.97 -25.81
N GLY A 28 -2.82 -10.72 -24.83
CA GLY A 28 -2.23 -9.41 -24.54
C GLY A 28 -3.04 -8.53 -23.59
N ALA A 29 -4.32 -8.81 -23.33
CA ALA A 29 -5.11 -8.09 -22.33
C ALA A 29 -5.06 -8.79 -20.97
N PHE A 30 -5.00 -8.03 -19.88
CA PHE A 30 -4.86 -8.54 -18.51
C PHE A 30 -5.98 -8.05 -17.60
N ASN A 31 -6.43 -8.92 -16.69
CA ASN A 31 -7.35 -8.55 -15.62
C ASN A 31 -6.59 -7.89 -14.47
N ILE A 32 -6.36 -6.57 -14.58
CA ILE A 32 -5.71 -5.76 -13.56
C ILE A 32 -6.74 -5.47 -12.45
N PRO A 33 -6.49 -5.87 -11.19
CA PRO A 33 -7.35 -5.50 -10.07
C PRO A 33 -7.48 -3.99 -9.92
N TYR A 34 -8.64 -3.52 -9.46
CA TYR A 34 -8.84 -2.11 -9.15
C TYR A 34 -7.84 -1.65 -8.07
N GLY A 35 -7.21 -0.49 -8.28
CA GLY A 35 -6.15 0.03 -7.41
C GLY A 35 -4.79 -0.67 -7.56
N ALA A 36 -4.63 -1.56 -8.54
CA ALA A 36 -3.33 -2.15 -8.84
C ALA A 36 -2.66 -1.42 -10.01
N TYR A 37 -1.35 -1.20 -9.88
CA TYR A 37 -0.52 -0.58 -10.91
C TYR A 37 0.49 -1.57 -11.46
N GLU A 38 0.84 -1.44 -12.73
CA GLU A 38 1.78 -2.37 -13.38
C GLU A 38 3.24 -2.02 -13.10
N ASP A 39 3.53 -0.73 -12.88
CA ASP A 39 4.86 -0.26 -12.57
C ASP A 39 5.16 -0.42 -11.07
N ALA A 40 6.33 -0.96 -10.78
CA ALA A 40 6.75 -1.23 -9.41
C ALA A 40 6.96 0.06 -8.61
N PRO A 41 6.53 0.11 -7.34
CA PRO A 41 6.91 1.19 -6.45
C PRO A 41 8.43 1.14 -6.20
N PRO A 42 9.08 2.28 -5.93
CA PRO A 42 10.46 2.28 -5.48
C PRO A 42 10.59 1.55 -4.14
N MET A 43 11.79 1.04 -3.85
CA MET A 43 12.06 0.38 -2.57
C MET A 43 11.80 1.36 -1.41
N PRO A 44 10.99 0.98 -0.39
CA PRO A 44 10.72 1.85 0.75
C PRO A 44 12.00 2.28 1.46
N LEU A 45 12.09 3.56 1.80
CA LEU A 45 13.17 4.11 2.63
C LEU A 45 12.76 4.06 4.11
N THR A 46 13.73 4.08 5.02
CA THR A 46 13.44 4.12 6.47
C THR A 46 12.54 5.31 6.81
N GLY A 47 11.39 5.03 7.43
CA GLY A 47 10.39 6.05 7.80
C GLY A 47 9.58 6.60 6.62
N LYS A 48 9.66 6.00 5.44
CA LYS A 48 8.92 6.41 4.24
C LYS A 48 8.19 5.25 3.62
N TRP A 49 7.09 5.54 2.95
CA TRP A 49 6.33 4.55 2.20
C TRP A 49 5.89 5.05 0.83
N PRO A 50 5.80 4.16 -0.19
CA PRO A 50 5.28 4.54 -1.50
C PRO A 50 3.77 4.81 -1.46
N ARG A 51 3.37 5.91 -2.10
CA ARG A 51 1.97 6.26 -2.38
C ARG A 51 1.83 6.60 -3.86
N ARG A 52 0.74 6.16 -4.49
CA ARG A 52 0.36 6.55 -5.84
C ARG A 52 -0.26 7.95 -5.83
N VAL A 53 0.26 8.84 -6.68
CA VAL A 53 -0.32 10.15 -6.95
C VAL A 53 -0.37 10.33 -8.47
N GLY A 54 -1.57 10.24 -9.05
CA GLY A 54 -1.75 10.16 -10.49
C GLY A 54 -1.01 8.95 -11.08
N ASP A 55 -0.13 9.20 -12.05
CA ASP A 55 0.62 8.15 -12.74
C ASP A 55 2.01 7.87 -12.15
N ALA A 56 2.32 8.40 -10.96
CA ALA A 56 3.63 8.26 -10.34
C ALA A 56 3.58 7.76 -8.90
N TRP A 57 4.66 7.09 -8.49
CA TRP A 57 4.94 6.78 -7.10
C TRP A 57 5.69 7.94 -6.43
N VAL A 58 5.19 8.35 -5.26
CA VAL A 58 5.86 9.32 -4.39
C VAL A 58 6.14 8.70 -3.04
N MET A 59 7.19 9.14 -2.36
CA MET A 59 7.51 8.72 -0.99
C MET A 59 6.83 9.66 0.00
N VAL A 60 5.95 9.10 0.84
CA VAL A 60 5.31 9.80 1.96
C VAL A 60 5.93 9.35 3.28
N GLU A 61 5.74 10.14 4.34
CA GLU A 61 6.14 9.72 5.69
C GLU A 61 5.35 8.48 6.14
N ASP A 62 6.03 7.56 6.81
CA ASP A 62 5.43 6.36 7.38
C ASP A 62 5.48 6.40 8.90
N TYR A 63 4.31 6.61 9.51
CA TYR A 63 4.14 6.66 10.98
C TYR A 63 3.39 5.46 11.54
N ARG A 64 3.17 4.39 10.74
CA ARG A 64 2.37 3.23 11.17
C ARG A 64 2.97 2.48 12.36
N THR A 65 4.27 2.64 12.60
CA THR A 65 4.99 2.06 13.74
C THR A 65 5.35 3.09 14.81
N THR A 66 4.89 4.33 14.68
CA THR A 66 5.12 5.37 15.68
C THR A 66 4.44 4.99 16.99
N PRO A 67 5.15 4.94 18.13
CA PRO A 67 4.53 4.70 19.42
C PRO A 67 3.48 5.79 19.70
N LEU A 68 2.36 5.38 20.29
CA LEU A 68 1.25 6.27 20.61
C LEU A 68 1.06 6.31 22.13
N TRP A 69 0.40 7.35 22.63
CA TRP A 69 0.07 7.52 24.04
C TRP A 69 -1.31 8.15 24.22
N VAL A 70 -1.98 7.81 25.32
CA VAL A 70 -3.22 8.47 25.75
C VAL A 70 -2.90 9.87 26.25
N VAL A 71 -3.57 10.89 25.70
CA VAL A 71 -3.27 12.31 26.00
C VAL A 71 -3.46 12.63 27.48
N GLU A 72 -4.50 12.07 28.11
CA GLU A 72 -4.85 12.38 29.50
C GLU A 72 -3.91 11.74 30.53
N THR A 73 -3.48 10.51 30.28
CA THR A 73 -2.74 9.71 31.27
C THR A 73 -1.25 9.55 30.93
N GLY A 74 -0.87 9.82 29.68
CA GLY A 74 0.46 9.52 29.16
C GLY A 74 0.76 8.01 29.03
N ALA A 75 -0.24 7.14 29.22
CA ALA A 75 -0.06 5.70 29.10
C ALA A 75 0.19 5.28 27.64
N PRO A 76 1.05 4.29 27.36
CA PRO A 76 1.25 3.77 26.01
C PRO A 76 -0.04 3.28 25.38
N TYR A 77 -0.27 3.65 24.12
CA TYR A 77 -1.44 3.27 23.35
C TYR A 77 -1.06 2.31 22.21
N SER A 78 -1.83 1.24 22.09
CA SER A 78 -1.76 0.29 20.98
C SER A 78 -3.07 0.33 20.20
N ILE A 79 -3.00 0.57 18.89
CA ILE A 79 -4.18 0.55 18.00
C ILE A 79 -4.81 -0.84 18.07
N GLY A 80 -6.10 -0.89 18.40
CA GLY A 80 -6.85 -2.14 18.56
C GLY A 80 -6.60 -2.90 19.87
N GLY A 81 -5.78 -2.36 20.78
CA GLY A 81 -5.69 -2.85 22.15
C GLY A 81 -6.86 -2.34 23.01
N GLU A 82 -7.24 -3.10 24.04
CA GLU A 82 -8.10 -2.59 25.10
C GLU A 82 -7.35 -1.50 25.89
N HIS A 83 -8.04 -0.41 26.19
CA HIS A 83 -7.56 0.66 27.07
C HIS A 83 -8.61 0.87 28.15
N ASP A 84 -8.18 0.93 29.41
CA ASP A 84 -9.01 1.17 30.59
C ASP A 84 -9.31 2.67 30.81
#